data_AF-A0A977Q2I6-F1
#
_entry.id   AF-A0A977Q2I6-F1
#
_cell.length_a   1.000
_cell.length_b   1.000
_cell.length_c   1.000
_cell.angle_alpha   90.00
_cell.angle_beta   90.00
_cell.angle_gamma   90.00
#
_symmetry.space_group_name_H-M   'P 1'
#
loop_
_entity.id
_entity.type
_entity.pdbx_description
1 polymer ?
#
loop_
_entity_poly.entity_id
_entity_poly.type
_entity_poly.pdbx_seq_one_letter_code
_entity_poly.pdbx_strand_id
1 'polypeptide(L)'
;MGITAYGERKDTIVISEQYLEIRGIRILYSELTNLVIYVDEYLGMSKEIYGIHHGGNNSIEFDRNGKSVLINYVIKNKQDFEKVNKLVNRIERNPDFKKNLRKI
;
A
#
# COMPACT_ATOMS: atom_id res chain seq x y z
N MET A 1 13.98 4.47 2.84
CA MET A 1 13.14 5.08 3.91
C MET A 1 11.74 4.50 3.74
N GLY A 2 11.15 3.91 4.78
CA GLY A 2 9.80 3.33 4.72
C GLY A 2 8.75 4.27 5.31
N ILE A 3 7.49 4.14 4.90
CA ILE A 3 6.37 4.95 5.42
C ILE A 3 5.44 4.04 6.19
N THR A 4 5.07 4.47 7.40
CA THR A 4 4.15 3.74 8.27
C THR A 4 2.70 4.10 7.97
N ALA A 5 1.95 3.12 7.48
CA ALA A 5 0.49 3.12 7.40
C ALA A 5 -0.11 2.24 8.52
N TYR A 6 -1.40 2.40 8.77
CA TYR A 6 -2.13 1.62 9.79
C TYR A 6 -3.21 0.79 9.11
N GLY A 7 -3.17 -0.54 9.30
CA GLY A 7 -4.18 -1.46 8.77
C GLY A 7 -5.46 -1.50 9.60
N GLU A 8 -6.50 -2.16 9.09
CA GLU A 8 -7.84 -2.29 9.74
C GLU A 8 -7.80 -2.78 11.20
N ARG A 9 -6.77 -3.54 11.58
CA ARG A 9 -6.58 -4.07 12.93
C ARG A 9 -5.63 -3.23 13.81
N LYS A 10 -5.39 -1.97 13.43
CA LYS A 10 -4.37 -1.06 14.01
C LYS A 10 -2.93 -1.54 13.84
N ASP A 11 -2.71 -2.48 12.92
CA ASP A 11 -1.39 -3.02 12.65
C ASP A 11 -0.54 -2.02 11.88
N THR A 12 0.73 -1.92 12.25
CA THR A 12 1.73 -1.15 11.53
C THR A 12 2.05 -1.84 10.21
N ILE A 13 1.85 -1.10 9.12
CA ILE A 13 2.26 -1.47 7.77
C ILE A 13 3.38 -0.53 7.36
N VAL A 14 4.52 -1.05 6.92
CA VAL A 14 5.60 -0.23 6.36
C VAL A 14 5.76 -0.55 4.89
N ILE A 15 5.53 0.46 4.05
CA ILE A 15 5.80 0.37 2.61
C ILE A 15 7.20 0.95 2.38
N SER A 16 8.08 0.18 1.76
CA SER A 16 9.47 0.56 1.43
C SER A 16 9.72 0.35 -0.06
N GLU A 17 10.88 0.75 -0.57
CA GLU A 17 11.20 0.58 -2.00
C GLU A 17 11.42 -0.89 -2.40
N GLN A 18 11.72 -1.78 -1.45
CA GLN A 18 12.10 -3.17 -1.72
C GLN A 18 11.23 -4.21 -1.00
N TYR A 19 10.46 -3.80 -0.01
CA TYR A 19 9.72 -4.72 0.86
C TYR A 19 8.46 -4.08 1.43
N LEU A 20 7.54 -4.95 1.82
CA LEU A 20 6.39 -4.65 2.66
C LEU A 20 6.64 -5.23 4.06
N GLU A 21 6.47 -4.43 5.10
CA GLU A 21 6.45 -4.92 6.47
C GLU A 21 5.02 -4.90 7.01
N ILE A 22 4.54 -6.01 7.53
CA ILE A 22 3.22 -6.11 8.15
C ILE A 22 3.41 -6.76 9.52
N ARG A 23 2.99 -6.09 10.61
CA ARG A 23 3.15 -6.62 11.98
C ARG A 23 4.60 -7.02 12.32
N GLY A 24 5.58 -6.27 11.82
CA GLY A 24 7.00 -6.56 12.00
C GLY A 24 7.56 -7.69 11.12
N ILE A 25 6.73 -8.32 10.28
CA ILE A 25 7.17 -9.32 9.30
C ILE A 25 7.50 -8.61 7.99
N ARG A 26 8.77 -8.66 7.59
CA ARG A 26 9.22 -8.16 6.29
C ARG A 26 9.02 -9.19 5.19
N ILE A 27 8.51 -8.73 4.06
CA ILE A 27 8.26 -9.53 2.87
C ILE A 27 8.86 -8.77 1.68
N LEU A 28 9.83 -9.36 1.00
CA LEU A 28 10.47 -8.73 -0.15
C LEU A 28 9.53 -8.74 -1.35
N TYR A 29 9.52 -7.67 -2.14
CA TYR A 29 8.70 -7.62 -3.37
C TYR A 29 9.07 -8.70 -4.38
N SER A 30 10.31 -9.17 -4.34
CA SER A 30 10.77 -10.30 -5.16
C SER A 30 10.08 -11.64 -4.81
N GLU A 31 9.55 -11.77 -3.59
CA GLU A 31 8.82 -12.96 -3.13
C GLU A 31 7.31 -12.89 -3.43
N LEU A 32 6.83 -11.72 -3.88
CA LEU A 32 5.42 -11.47 -4.15
C LEU A 32 5.11 -11.65 -5.63
N THR A 33 3.89 -12.02 -5.96
CA THR A 33 3.37 -11.96 -7.33
C THR A 33 2.05 -11.17 -7.34
N ASN A 34 1.68 -10.62 -8.49
CA ASN A 34 0.47 -9.80 -8.64
C ASN A 34 0.36 -8.66 -7.62
N LEU A 35 1.49 -8.07 -7.20
CA LEU A 35 1.51 -6.96 -6.26
C LEU A 35 0.83 -5.74 -6.87
N VAL A 36 -0.11 -5.18 -6.11
CA VAL A 36 -0.81 -3.92 -6.35
C VAL A 36 -0.82 -3.14 -5.05
N ILE A 37 -0.37 -1.88 -5.11
CA ILE A 37 -0.47 -0.95 -3.97
C ILE A 37 -1.37 0.19 -4.41
N TYR A 38 -2.63 0.13 -4.00
CA TYR A 38 -3.62 1.15 -4.31
C TYR A 38 -3.57 2.27 -3.27
N VAL A 39 -3.47 3.51 -3.74
CA VAL A 39 -3.34 4.73 -2.94
C VAL A 39 -4.33 5.75 -3.49
N ASP A 40 -5.37 6.06 -2.72
CA ASP A 40 -6.47 6.92 -3.17
C ASP A 40 -6.68 8.12 -2.22
N GLU A 41 -6.57 7.93 -0.90
CA GLU A 41 -6.91 8.98 0.07
C GLU A 41 -6.09 8.97 1.36
N TYR A 42 -6.18 10.10 2.08
CA TYR A 42 -5.74 10.21 3.46
C TYR A 42 -6.85 10.75 4.36
N LEU A 43 -6.72 10.48 5.65
CA LEU A 43 -7.63 10.93 6.69
C LEU A 43 -7.63 12.46 6.75
N GLY A 44 -8.76 13.08 6.37
CA GLY A 44 -8.91 14.53 6.26
C GLY A 44 -8.84 15.09 4.84
N MET A 45 -8.67 14.25 3.81
CA MET A 45 -8.92 14.68 2.43
C MET A 45 -10.42 14.97 2.26
N SER A 46 -10.78 16.23 2.04
CA SER A 46 -12.17 16.61 1.73
C SER A 46 -12.55 16.07 0.35
N LYS A 47 -13.43 15.07 0.29
CA LYS A 47 -13.97 14.55 -0.97
C LYS A 47 -15.41 15.04 -1.14
N GLU A 48 -15.67 15.77 -2.22
CA GLU A 48 -17.00 16.24 -2.60
C GLU A 48 -17.86 15.10 -3.18
N ILE A 49 -18.25 14.08 -2.41
CA ILE A 49 -19.27 13.11 -2.88
C ILE A 49 -20.15 12.64 -1.71
N TYR A 50 -21.46 12.72 -1.94
CA TYR A 50 -22.56 12.30 -1.06
C TYR A 50 -22.41 10.83 -0.62
N GLY A 51 -22.46 10.59 0.70
CA GLY A 51 -22.73 9.27 1.28
C GLY A 51 -21.59 8.74 2.14
N ILE A 52 -21.81 8.83 3.46
CA ILE A 52 -21.17 8.10 4.58
C ILE A 52 -19.94 7.28 4.17
N HIS A 53 -18.74 7.73 4.52
CA HIS A 53 -17.53 6.93 4.34
C HIS A 53 -16.59 6.99 5.54
N HIS A 54 -16.18 5.80 5.97
CA HIS A 54 -15.05 5.59 6.86
C HIS A 54 -13.79 5.73 6.00
N GLY A 55 -12.90 6.68 6.31
CA GLY A 55 -11.64 6.83 5.55
C GLY A 55 -10.87 5.50 5.54
N GLY A 56 -10.51 4.99 4.35
CA GLY A 56 -10.00 3.62 4.25
C GLY A 56 -9.91 3.01 2.86
N ASN A 57 -10.04 3.77 1.77
CA ASN A 57 -10.02 3.19 0.42
C ASN A 57 -8.63 2.77 -0.10
N ASN A 58 -7.57 2.88 0.70
CA ASN A 58 -6.26 2.40 0.26
C ASN A 58 -6.12 0.89 0.55
N SER A 59 -5.58 0.15 -0.40
CA SER A 59 -5.40 -1.30 -0.28
C SER A 59 -4.05 -1.77 -0.82
N ILE A 60 -3.57 -2.89 -0.30
CA ILE A 60 -2.42 -3.62 -0.85
C ILE A 60 -2.88 -5.03 -1.14
N GLU A 61 -2.70 -5.46 -2.38
CA GLU A 61 -3.03 -6.79 -2.86
C GLU A 61 -1.77 -7.48 -3.37
N PHE A 62 -1.57 -8.74 -3.02
CA PHE A 62 -0.50 -9.56 -3.56
C PHE A 62 -0.77 -11.04 -3.33
N ASP A 63 -0.10 -11.87 -4.13
CA ASP A 63 -0.02 -13.31 -3.92
C ASP A 63 1.33 -13.67 -3.29
N ARG A 64 1.30 -14.56 -2.29
CA ARG A 64 2.49 -15.15 -1.67
C ARG A 64 2.25 -16.64 -1.45
N ASN A 65 3.12 -17.49 -1.99
CA ASN A 65 3.04 -18.94 -1.87
C ASN A 65 1.65 -19.51 -2.26
N GLY A 66 1.07 -18.99 -3.34
CA GLY A 66 -0.25 -19.41 -3.83
C GLY A 66 -1.45 -18.92 -3.01
N LYS A 67 -1.23 -18.01 -2.05
CA LYS A 67 -2.31 -17.36 -1.28
C LYS A 67 -2.40 -15.89 -1.62
N SER A 68 -3.60 -15.45 -1.99
CA SER A 68 -3.91 -14.03 -2.19
C SER A 68 -4.14 -13.34 -0.86
N VAL A 69 -3.58 -12.15 -0.72
CA VAL A 69 -3.64 -11.31 0.47
C VAL A 69 -4.13 -9.93 0.05
N LEU A 70 -5.14 -9.42 0.76
CA LEU A 70 -5.67 -8.07 0.64
C LEU A 70 -5.55 -7.38 2.00
N ILE A 71 -4.99 -6.17 2.02
CA ILE A 71 -4.78 -5.39 3.24
C ILE A 71 -5.27 -3.98 3.01
N ASN A 72 -6.32 -3.58 3.71
CA ASN A 72 -6.77 -2.19 3.71
C ASN A 72 -5.96 -1.38 4.74
N TYR A 73 -5.64 -0.14 4.38
CA TYR A 73 -4.85 0.74 5.23
C TYR A 73 -5.26 2.20 5.14
N VAL A 74 -4.99 2.92 6.23
CA VAL A 74 -5.29 4.35 6.35
C VAL A 74 -4.00 5.14 6.38
N ILE A 75 -3.97 6.20 5.57
CA ILE A 75 -2.92 7.21 5.60
C ILE A 75 -3.43 8.39 6.42
N LYS A 76 -2.68 8.81 7.44
CA LYS A 76 -3.20 9.76 8.45
C LYS A 76 -3.22 11.22 8.01
N ASN A 77 -2.37 11.60 7.06
CA ASN A 77 -2.19 13.01 6.69
C ASN A 77 -1.71 13.14 5.23
N LYS A 78 -1.83 14.35 4.69
CA LYS A 78 -1.44 14.68 3.30
C LYS A 78 0.04 14.40 3.01
N GLN A 79 0.92 14.69 3.96
CA GLN A 79 2.37 14.56 3.75
C GLN A 79 2.74 13.09 3.54
N ASP A 80 2.21 12.19 4.36
CA ASP A 80 2.45 10.76 4.23
C ASP A 80 1.80 10.21 2.95
N PHE A 81 0.63 10.73 2.55
CA PHE A 81 0.00 10.38 1.28
C PHE A 81 0.87 10.70 0.08
N GLU A 82 1.42 11.91 0.02
CA GLU A 82 2.33 12.30 -1.07
C GLU A 82 3.60 11.44 -1.08
N LYS A 83 4.13 11.09 0.10
CA LYS A 83 5.29 10.19 0.20
C LYS A 83 4.94 8.79 -0.28
N VAL A 84 3.80 8.23 0.12
CA VAL A 84 3.36 6.87 -0.29
C VAL A 84 3.14 6.85 -1.79
N ASN A 85 2.45 7.83 -2.34
CA ASN A 85 2.26 7.94 -3.80
C ASN A 85 3.59 7.99 -4.55
N LYS A 86 4.55 8.81 -4.08
CA LYS A 86 5.89 8.87 -4.71
C LYS A 86 6.62 7.53 -4.62
N LEU A 87 6.50 6.85 -3.49
CA LEU A 87 7.13 5.55 -3.27
C LEU A 87 6.52 4.47 -4.19
N VAL A 88 5.20 4.38 -4.26
CA VAL A 88 4.48 3.45 -5.14
C VAL A 88 4.86 3.68 -6.60
N ASN A 89 4.84 4.94 -7.06
CA ASN A 89 5.30 5.29 -8.41
C ASN A 89 6.74 4.82 -8.69
N ARG A 90 7.65 4.84 -7.70
CA ARG A 90 9.02 4.32 -7.87
C ARG A 90 9.04 2.81 -7.96
N ILE A 91 8.27 2.13 -7.13
CA ILE A 91 8.15 0.66 -7.15
C ILE A 91 7.61 0.20 -8.51
N GLU A 92 6.56 0.85 -9.01
CA GLU A 92 5.94 0.53 -10.30
C GLU A 92 6.86 0.75 -11.50
N ARG A 93 7.74 1.75 -11.41
CA ARG A 93 8.74 2.05 -12.44
C ARG A 93 10.01 1.23 -12.31
N ASN A 94 10.20 0.48 -11.21
CA ASN A 94 11.40 -0.31 -11.01
C ASN A 94 11.36 -1.57 -11.91
N PRO A 95 12.31 -1.72 -12.85
CA PRO A 95 12.34 -2.87 -13.75
C PRO A 95 12.47 -4.22 -13.03
N ASP A 96 13.14 -4.25 -11.87
CA ASP A 96 13.38 -5.49 -11.11
C ASP A 96 12.08 -6.09 -10.56
N PHE A 97 11.07 -5.26 -10.30
CA PHE A 97 9.78 -5.65 -9.74
C PHE A 97 8.68 -5.77 -10.79
N LYS A 98 8.93 -5.36 -12.04
CA LYS A 98 7.91 -5.33 -13.10
C LYS A 98 7.26 -6.69 -13.38
N LYS A 99 7.99 -7.79 -13.15
CA LYS A 99 7.49 -9.17 -13.25
C LYS A 99 6.57 -9.59 -12.10
N ASN A 100 6.69 -8.90 -10.96
CA ASN A 100 5.96 -9.19 -9.73
C ASN A 100 4.71 -8.30 -9.57
N LEU A 101 4.60 -7.23 -10.36
CA LEU A 101 3.46 -6.29 -10.36
C LEU A 101 2.34 -6.77 -11.28
N ARG A 102 1.10 -6.56 -10.86
CA ARG A 102 -0.07 -6.76 -11.73
C ARG A 102 -0.27 -5.52 -12.61
N LYS A 103 -0.50 -5.70 -13.92
CA LYS A 103 -0.95 -4.60 -14.78
C LYS A 103 -2.38 -4.24 -14.38
N ILE A 104 -2.59 -2.99 -13.98
CA ILE A 104 -3.90 -2.38 -13.73
C ILE A 104 -4.34 -1.66 -15.00
#